data_AF-A0A5B6VBV9-F1
#
_entry.id   AF-A0A5B6VBV9-F1
#
_cell.length_a   1.000
_cell.length_b   1.000
_cell.length_c   1.000
_cell.angle_alpha   90.00
_cell.angle_beta   90.00
_cell.angle_gamma   90.00
#
_symmetry.space_group_name_H-M   'P 1'
#
loop_
_entity.id
_entity.type
_entity.pdbx_description
1 polymer ?
#
loop_
_entity_poly.entity_id
_entity_poly.type
_entity_poly.pdbx_seq_one_letter_code
_entity_poly.pdbx_strand_id
1 'polypeptide(L)'
;MNEWFPKFLRTNPYVQQPPPLAPQSILNMPQGTELVRIGKPPVDKICKYGEKEFIEIAYDDSERAEFWLQNTIWVLDELSCTPEECLKCVASLLKDSAYQWWNTIISVVPRGNVTWEFFQTEFKKKYIS
;
A
#
# COMPACT_ATOMS: atom_id res chain seq x y z
N MET A 1 -8.73 21.03 10.35
CA MET A 1 -9.62 19.86 10.31
C MET A 1 -8.75 18.67 9.96
N ASN A 2 -8.83 17.58 10.72
CA ASN A 2 -8.23 16.24 10.52
C ASN A 2 -7.45 15.70 11.75
N GLU A 3 -8.08 15.75 12.93
CA GLU A 3 -7.64 15.04 14.16
C GLU A 3 -7.75 13.50 14.03
N TRP A 4 -8.33 12.99 12.93
CA TRP A 4 -8.48 11.57 12.67
C TRP A 4 -7.13 10.87 12.41
N PHE A 5 -6.21 11.54 11.74
CA PHE A 5 -4.93 10.95 11.28
C PHE A 5 -4.07 10.41 12.43
N PRO A 6 -3.82 11.16 13.54
CA PRO A 6 -3.09 10.61 14.68
C PRO A 6 -3.85 9.47 15.37
N LYS A 7 -5.18 9.43 15.29
CA LYS A 7 -6.00 8.37 15.87
C LYS A 7 -5.81 7.04 15.13
N PHE A 8 -5.75 7.08 13.79
CA PHE A 8 -5.55 5.88 12.95
C PHE A 8 -4.18 5.22 13.19
N LEU A 9 -3.09 6.00 13.18
CA LEU A 9 -1.75 5.48 13.46
C LEU A 9 -1.63 4.86 14.84
N ARG A 10 -2.34 5.40 15.83
CA ARG A 10 -2.32 4.90 17.21
C ARG A 10 -3.13 3.61 17.41
N THR A 11 -4.14 3.37 16.58
CA THR A 11 -5.06 2.22 16.74
C THR A 11 -4.81 1.10 15.75
N ASN A 12 -3.86 1.24 14.82
CA ASN A 12 -3.54 0.19 13.86
C ASN A 12 -2.53 -0.84 14.45
N PRO A 13 -2.95 -2.09 14.75
CA PRO A 13 -2.07 -3.12 15.28
C PRO A 13 -1.08 -3.69 14.25
N TYR A 14 -1.17 -3.28 12.97
CA TYR A 14 -0.25 -3.70 11.90
C TYR A 14 1.00 -2.82 11.76
N VAL A 15 1.09 -1.71 12.49
CA VAL A 15 2.35 -0.94 12.57
C VAL A 15 3.24 -1.55 13.66
N GLN A 16 3.65 -2.81 13.45
CA GLN A 16 4.69 -3.42 14.26
C GLN A 16 6.02 -2.71 13.92
N GLN A 17 6.58 -2.03 14.91
CA GLN A 17 7.94 -1.50 14.84
C GLN A 17 8.90 -2.66 14.49
N PRO A 18 9.86 -2.49 13.56
CA PRO A 18 10.87 -3.51 13.32
C PRO A 18 11.60 -3.82 14.64
N PRO A 19 11.82 -5.09 15.00
CA PRO A 19 12.57 -5.39 16.22
C PRO A 19 14.01 -4.87 16.07
N PRO A 20 14.63 -4.37 17.16
CA PRO A 20 16.01 -3.93 17.12
C PRO A 20 16.94 -5.11 16.79
N LEU A 21 17.84 -4.91 15.82
CA LEU A 21 18.88 -5.86 15.45
C LEU A 21 19.80 -6.12 16.65
N ALA A 22 19.67 -7.29 17.27
CA ALA A 22 20.55 -7.73 18.34
C ALA A 22 21.90 -8.24 17.78
N PRO A 23 23.02 -8.09 18.53
CA PRO A 23 24.35 -8.54 18.11
C PRO A 23 24.43 -10.07 18.01
N GLN A 24 24.97 -10.55 16.89
CA GLN A 24 25.15 -11.98 16.57
C GLN A 24 26.13 -12.64 17.56
N SER A 25 25.62 -13.51 18.44
CA SER A 25 26.44 -14.38 19.28
C SER A 25 26.38 -15.81 18.76
N ILE A 26 27.49 -16.27 18.19
CA ILE A 26 27.74 -17.67 17.80
C ILE A 26 27.55 -18.56 19.03
N LEU A 27 26.64 -19.55 18.97
CA LEU A 27 26.54 -20.58 20.00
C LEU A 27 26.66 -21.98 19.40
N ASN A 28 27.78 -22.58 19.77
CA ASN A 28 28.28 -23.94 19.59
C ASN A 28 27.23 -25.07 19.65
N MET A 29 27.40 -26.04 18.75
CA MET A 29 26.72 -27.33 18.70
C MET A 29 27.11 -28.24 19.88
N PRO A 30 26.21 -29.15 20.30
CA PRO A 30 26.60 -30.52 20.59
C PRO A 30 25.84 -31.53 19.73
N GLN A 31 26.60 -32.47 19.17
CA GLN A 31 26.10 -33.63 18.44
C GLN A 31 25.46 -34.66 19.38
N GLY A 32 24.45 -35.38 18.89
CA GLY A 32 23.89 -36.53 19.60
C GLY A 32 22.72 -37.22 18.89
N THR A 33 23.07 -38.29 18.15
CA THR A 33 22.31 -39.53 17.87
C THR A 33 21.18 -39.58 16.82
N GLU A 34 21.40 -40.50 15.86
CA GLU A 34 20.61 -40.88 14.68
C GLU A 34 19.25 -41.52 14.98
N LEU A 35 18.29 -41.35 14.05
CA LEU A 35 17.50 -42.51 13.59
C LEU A 35 17.14 -42.38 12.09
N VAL A 36 17.72 -43.31 11.33
CA VAL A 36 17.48 -43.65 9.93
C VAL A 36 15.99 -43.96 9.66
N ARG A 37 15.43 -43.43 8.56
CA ARG A 37 14.91 -44.18 7.39
C ARG A 37 14.02 -43.30 6.49
N ILE A 38 14.50 -43.08 5.28
CA ILE A 38 13.83 -42.44 4.14
C ILE A 38 12.53 -43.18 3.78
N GLY A 39 11.41 -42.45 3.63
CA GLY A 39 10.15 -42.98 3.14
C GLY A 39 8.96 -42.00 3.11
N LYS A 40 9.02 -40.95 2.26
CA LYS A 40 7.92 -40.02 1.81
C LYS A 40 7.18 -39.14 2.87
N PRO A 41 6.61 -37.98 2.48
CA PRO A 41 6.68 -36.73 3.25
C PRO A 41 5.43 -36.47 4.11
N PRO A 42 5.52 -35.73 5.23
CA PRO A 42 4.34 -35.19 5.89
C PRO A 42 4.10 -33.77 5.37
N VAL A 43 3.62 -33.63 4.13
CA VAL A 43 3.03 -32.36 3.65
C VAL A 43 1.76 -32.02 4.47
N ASP A 44 1.23 -32.99 5.20
CA ASP A 44 0.04 -32.91 6.06
C ASP A 44 0.20 -32.04 7.32
N LYS A 45 1.36 -31.44 7.55
CA LYS A 45 1.56 -30.48 8.66
C LYS A 45 1.60 -29.02 8.23
N ILE A 46 1.65 -28.74 6.92
CA ILE A 46 1.58 -27.36 6.40
C ILE A 46 0.11 -26.91 6.22
N CYS A 47 -0.85 -27.85 6.20
CA CYS A 47 -2.29 -27.58 6.10
C CYS A 47 -3.01 -27.31 7.44
N LYS A 48 -2.33 -26.84 8.50
CA LYS A 48 -3.02 -26.53 9.78
C LYS A 48 -2.94 -25.06 10.24
N TYR A 49 -2.25 -24.20 9.49
CA TYR A 49 -2.31 -22.74 9.68
C TYR A 49 -2.53 -21.95 8.39
N GLY A 50 -2.54 -22.60 7.22
CA GLY A 50 -2.87 -21.98 5.93
C GLY A 50 -4.37 -21.89 5.62
N GLU A 51 -5.20 -22.08 6.65
CA GLU A 51 -6.66 -22.19 6.55
C GLU A 51 -7.34 -21.09 7.40
N LYS A 52 -6.71 -19.90 7.45
CA LYS A 52 -7.51 -18.68 7.43
C LYS A 52 -7.53 -18.26 5.98
N GLU A 53 -8.59 -18.69 5.32
CA GLU A 53 -9.23 -18.03 4.20
C GLU A 53 -8.48 -16.76 3.83
N PHE A 54 -7.78 -16.82 2.70
CA PHE A 54 -7.51 -15.61 1.96
C PHE A 54 -8.90 -15.07 1.60
N ILE A 55 -9.47 -14.31 2.54
CA ILE A 55 -10.60 -13.47 2.27
C ILE A 55 -10.02 -12.57 1.18
N GLU A 56 -10.41 -12.85 -0.06
CA GLU A 56 -10.63 -11.82 -1.04
C GLU A 56 -11.61 -10.87 -0.36
N ILE A 57 -11.08 -10.02 0.53
CA ILE A 57 -11.81 -8.91 1.06
C ILE A 57 -12.04 -8.18 -0.24
N ALA A 58 -13.28 -8.16 -0.70
CA ALA A 58 -13.72 -7.28 -1.75
C ALA A 58 -13.47 -5.87 -1.21
N TYR A 59 -12.20 -5.47 -1.21
CA TYR A 59 -11.77 -4.12 -1.01
C TYR A 59 -12.45 -3.40 -2.15
N ASP A 60 -13.44 -2.60 -1.78
CA ASP A 60 -14.17 -1.82 -2.76
C ASP A 60 -13.14 -1.03 -3.58
N ASP A 61 -13.40 -0.89 -4.88
CA ASP A 61 -12.50 -0.15 -5.76
C ASP A 61 -12.29 1.29 -5.24
N SER A 62 -13.25 1.80 -4.46
CA SER A 62 -13.17 3.07 -3.74
C SER A 62 -12.12 3.12 -2.62
N GLU A 63 -12.05 2.11 -1.75
CA GLU A 63 -11.05 2.05 -0.67
C GLU A 63 -9.63 1.95 -1.23
N ARG A 64 -9.47 1.19 -2.33
CA ARG A 64 -8.18 1.07 -3.04
C ARG A 64 -7.78 2.39 -3.69
N ALA A 65 -8.72 3.08 -4.30
CA ALA A 65 -8.49 4.39 -4.89
C ALA A 65 -8.16 5.45 -3.83
N GLU A 66 -8.84 5.42 -2.68
CA GLU A 66 -8.55 6.31 -1.57
C GLU A 66 -7.15 6.06 -1.00
N PHE A 67 -6.82 4.80 -0.71
CA PHE A 67 -5.49 4.43 -0.22
C PHE A 67 -4.39 4.85 -1.20
N TRP A 68 -4.59 4.61 -2.50
CA TRP A 68 -3.64 5.04 -3.53
C TRP A 68 -3.45 6.56 -3.52
N LEU A 69 -4.54 7.35 -3.50
CA LEU A 69 -4.46 8.80 -3.49
C LEU A 69 -3.75 9.33 -2.25
N GLN A 70 -4.06 8.79 -1.07
CA GLN A 70 -3.44 9.20 0.19
C GLN A 70 -1.94 8.89 0.22
N ASN A 71 -1.56 7.68 -0.20
CA ASN A 71 -0.15 7.28 -0.25
C ASN A 71 0.65 8.15 -1.24
N THR A 72 0.07 8.47 -2.40
CA THR A 72 0.71 9.37 -3.36
C THR A 72 0.85 10.79 -2.84
N ILE A 73 -0.17 11.34 -2.15
CA ILE A 73 -0.06 12.65 -1.50
C ILE A 73 1.10 12.66 -0.50
N TRP A 74 1.20 11.62 0.35
CA TRP A 74 2.25 11.53 1.36
C TRP A 74 3.65 11.48 0.74
N VAL A 75 3.86 10.62 -0.26
CA VAL A 75 5.16 10.53 -0.94
C VAL A 75 5.55 11.85 -1.62
N LEU A 76 4.60 12.55 -2.24
CA LEU A 76 4.89 13.82 -2.90
C LEU A 76 5.18 14.96 -1.90
N ASP A 77 4.52 14.95 -0.74
CA ASP A 77 4.78 15.89 0.36
C ASP A 77 6.17 15.65 0.97
N GLU A 78 6.53 14.40 1.23
CA GLU A 78 7.87 14.00 1.72
C GLU A 78 8.97 14.42 0.73
N LEU A 79 8.72 14.31 -0.57
CA LEU A 79 9.63 14.77 -1.62
C LEU A 79 9.61 16.30 -1.83
N SER A 80 8.80 17.04 -1.08
CA SER A 80 8.63 18.49 -1.22
C SER A 80 8.28 18.94 -2.64
N CYS A 81 7.47 18.14 -3.35
CA CYS A 81 7.07 18.47 -4.72
C CYS A 81 6.18 19.72 -4.74
N THR A 82 6.42 20.61 -5.71
CA THR A 82 5.51 21.71 -5.99
C THR A 82 4.19 21.18 -6.58
N PRO A 83 3.07 21.92 -6.47
CA PRO A 83 1.79 21.48 -7.04
C PRO A 83 1.85 21.15 -8.55
N GLU A 84 2.68 21.86 -9.32
CA GLU A 84 2.87 21.58 -10.75
C GLU A 84 3.64 20.27 -10.98
N GLU A 85 4.65 19.97 -10.17
CA GLU A 85 5.38 18.70 -10.20
C GLU A 85 4.49 17.55 -9.76
N CYS A 86 3.68 17.71 -8.71
CA CYS A 86 2.71 16.72 -8.26
C CYS A 86 1.78 16.29 -9.40
N LEU A 87 1.26 17.23 -10.17
CA LEU A 87 0.41 16.94 -11.33
C LEU A 87 1.14 16.14 -12.40
N LYS A 88 2.38 16.51 -12.74
CA LYS A 88 3.19 15.78 -13.73
C LYS A 88 3.48 14.35 -13.26
N CYS A 89 3.85 14.20 -11.99
CA CYS A 89 4.10 12.91 -11.36
C CYS A 89 2.86 12.02 -11.39
N VAL A 90 1.72 12.52 -10.92
CA VAL A 90 0.46 11.77 -10.89
C VAL A 90 -0.03 11.42 -12.27
N ALA A 91 0.00 12.35 -13.24
CA ALA A 91 -0.39 12.05 -14.60
C ALA A 91 0.44 10.90 -15.20
N SER A 92 1.71 10.76 -14.79
CA SER A 92 2.61 9.66 -15.20
C SER A 92 2.36 8.35 -14.46
N LEU A 93 1.74 8.39 -13.27
CA LEU A 93 1.40 7.21 -12.46
C LEU A 93 0.06 6.58 -12.87
N LEU A 94 -0.86 7.36 -13.44
CA LEU A 94 -2.15 6.86 -13.90
C LEU A 94 -1.98 5.84 -15.04
N LYS A 95 -2.85 4.82 -15.05
CA LYS A 95 -2.88 3.77 -16.07
C LYS A 95 -4.27 3.61 -16.66
N ASP A 96 -4.32 3.03 -17.86
CA ASP A 96 -5.54 2.56 -18.52
C ASP A 96 -6.70 3.57 -18.48
N SER A 97 -7.82 3.18 -17.86
CA SER A 97 -9.04 3.98 -17.78
C SER A 97 -8.84 5.28 -16.99
N ALA A 98 -7.97 5.30 -15.98
CA ALA A 98 -7.70 6.49 -15.18
C ALA A 98 -6.85 7.51 -15.95
N TYR A 99 -5.90 7.04 -16.76
CA TYR A 99 -5.13 7.92 -17.64
C TYR A 99 -6.02 8.55 -18.73
N GLN A 100 -6.89 7.76 -19.36
CA GLN A 100 -7.82 8.26 -20.37
C GLN A 100 -8.84 9.25 -19.79
N TRP A 101 -9.36 8.96 -18.60
CA TRP A 101 -10.23 9.87 -17.87
C TRP A 101 -9.53 11.21 -17.58
N TRP A 102 -8.31 11.17 -17.05
CA TRP A 102 -7.57 12.38 -16.73
C TRP A 102 -7.28 13.23 -17.97
N ASN A 103 -6.87 12.61 -19.08
CA ASN A 103 -6.69 13.29 -20.36
C ASN A 103 -7.98 13.96 -20.88
N THR A 104 -9.13 13.32 -20.67
CA THR A 104 -10.42 13.89 -21.05
C THR A 104 -10.73 15.13 -20.22
N ILE A 105 -10.53 15.07 -18.90
CA ILE A 105 -10.76 16.20 -17.99
C ILE A 105 -9.88 17.40 -18.36
N ILE A 106 -8.57 17.20 -18.56
CA ILE A 106 -7.66 18.30 -18.92
C ILE A 106 -7.93 18.87 -20.33
N SER A 107 -8.61 18.11 -21.21
CA SER A 107 -8.99 18.61 -22.54
C SER A 107 -10.18 19.57 -22.52
N VAL A 108 -11.05 19.47 -21.49
CA VAL A 108 -12.27 20.29 -21.38
C VAL A 108 -12.11 21.43 -20.36
N VAL A 109 -11.11 21.35 -19.48
CA VAL A 109 -10.84 22.38 -18.47
C VAL A 109 -9.74 23.33 -18.96
N PRO A 110 -9.90 24.66 -18.82
CA PRO A 110 -8.84 25.61 -19.15
C PRO A 110 -7.56 25.31 -18.37
N ARG A 111 -6.40 25.39 -19.03
CA ARG A 111 -5.10 25.04 -18.44
C ARG A 111 -4.80 25.75 -17.12
N GLY A 112 -5.24 27.00 -16.96
CA GLY A 112 -5.04 27.78 -15.73
C GLY A 112 -5.82 27.27 -14.51
N ASN A 113 -6.82 26.41 -14.74
CA ASN A 113 -7.69 25.87 -13.69
C ASN A 113 -7.29 24.44 -13.28
N VAL A 114 -6.34 23.82 -14.00
CA VAL A 114 -5.85 22.47 -13.68
C VAL A 114 -4.79 22.59 -12.58
N THR A 115 -5.23 22.51 -11.33
CA THR A 115 -4.37 22.52 -10.13
C THR A 115 -4.30 21.14 -9.46
N TRP A 116 -3.37 20.98 -8.52
CA TRP A 116 -3.26 19.75 -7.73
C TRP A 116 -4.53 19.47 -6.91
N GLU A 117 -5.14 20.50 -6.33
CA GLU A 117 -6.40 20.43 -5.60
C GLU A 117 -7.56 20.04 -6.52
N PHE A 118 -7.57 20.58 -7.75
CA PHE A 118 -8.54 20.19 -8.76
C PHE A 118 -8.44 18.70 -9.10
N PHE A 119 -7.23 18.17 -9.31
CA PHE A 119 -7.01 16.73 -9.51
C PHE A 119 -7.58 15.91 -8.34
N GLN A 120 -7.19 16.25 -7.10
CA GLN A 120 -7.65 15.51 -5.91
C GLN A 120 -9.17 15.48 -5.78
N THR A 121 -9.82 16.61 -6.09
CA THR A 121 -11.28 16.74 -6.01
C THR A 121 -11.98 15.87 -7.05
N GLU A 122 -11.56 15.97 -8.31
CA GLU A 122 -12.15 15.19 -9.41
C GLU A 122 -11.86 13.69 -9.26
N PHE A 123 -10.68 13.33 -8.78
CA PHE A 123 -10.33 11.93 -8.53
C PHE A 123 -11.21 11.32 -7.44
N LYS A 124 -11.38 12.03 -6.30
CA LYS A 124 -12.27 11.58 -5.21
C LYS A 124 -13.70 11.41 -5.69
N LYS A 125 -14.21 12.38 -6.45
CA LYS A 125 -15.56 12.32 -7.03
C LYS A 125 -15.74 11.14 -7.99
N LYS A 126 -14.69 10.79 -8.75
CA LYS A 126 -14.77 9.74 -9.78
C LYS A 126 -14.63 8.33 -9.23
N TYR A 127 -13.74 8.13 -8.25
CA TYR A 127 -13.32 6.80 -7.82
C TYR A 127 -13.65 6.48 -6.36
N ILE A 128 -13.91 7.46 -5.51
CA ILE A 128 -14.06 7.28 -4.06
C ILE A 128 -15.50 7.57 -3.59
N SER A 129 -16.25 8.43 -4.32
CA SER A 129 -17.64 8.80 -4.01
C SER A 129 -18.68 7.84 -4.59
#